data_AF-Q02AA1-F1
#
_entry.id   AF-Q02AA1-F1
#
_cell.length_a   1.000
_cell.length_b   1.000
_cell.length_c   1.000
_cell.angle_alpha   90.00
_cell.angle_beta   90.00
_cell.angle_gamma   90.00
#
_symmetry.space_group_name_H-M   'P 1'
#
loop_
_entity.id
_entity.type
_entity.pdbx_description
1 polymer ?
#
loop_
_entity_poly.entity_id
_entity_poly.type
_entity_poly.pdbx_seq_one_letter_code
_entity_poly.pdbx_strand_id
1 'polypeptide(L)'
;MPRGNSFPKLAITIDPDIHDKILVAAARDKVSVSAWMTTSTREALQRRAGLAAVALWGKQHGRFTQEEMNEARRILLARLRHTKRGGSSVKRKQRISLTPLS
;
A
#
# COMPACT_ATOMS: atom_id res chain seq x y z
N MET A 1 -1.11 11.55 35.48
CA MET A 1 -0.28 10.84 34.48
C MET A 1 -1.00 10.84 33.14
N PRO A 2 -0.44 11.37 32.04
CA PRO A 2 -1.02 11.18 30.72
C PRO A 2 -0.73 9.74 30.30
N ARG A 3 -1.77 8.90 30.17
CA ARG A 3 -1.57 7.54 29.64
C ARG A 3 -1.17 7.63 28.17
N GLY A 4 -0.16 6.87 27.78
CA GLY A 4 0.43 6.89 26.45
C GLY A 4 -0.58 6.75 25.31
N ASN A 5 -0.25 7.41 24.20
CA ASN A 5 -0.88 7.41 22.87
C ASN A 5 -2.23 6.66 22.75
N SER A 6 -3.33 7.36 23.09
CA SER A 6 -4.68 6.81 22.91
C SER A 6 -5.08 6.88 21.45
N PHE A 7 -4.84 5.80 20.71
CA PHE A 7 -5.54 5.60 19.44
C PHE A 7 -7.03 5.38 19.74
N PRO A 8 -7.95 6.17 19.16
CA PRO A 8 -9.38 5.99 19.41
C PRO A 8 -9.83 4.62 18.89
N LYS A 9 -10.47 3.84 19.76
CA LYS A 9 -11.02 2.54 19.37
C LYS A 9 -12.27 2.74 18.53
N LEU A 10 -12.23 2.22 17.31
CA LEU A 10 -13.37 2.20 16.40
C LEU A 10 -14.03 0.81 16.45
N ALA A 11 -15.28 0.73 16.90
CA ALA A 11 -16.10 -0.47 16.84
C ALA A 11 -17.00 -0.40 15.60
N ILE A 12 -16.86 -1.34 14.68
CA ILE A 12 -17.61 -1.38 13.42
C ILE A 12 -18.07 -2.81 13.13
N THR A 13 -19.24 -2.91 12.49
CA THR A 13 -19.71 -4.17 11.91
C THR A 13 -19.17 -4.27 10.49
N ILE A 14 -18.64 -5.43 10.13
CA ILE A 14 -18.05 -5.73 8.82
C ILE A 14 -18.74 -6.96 8.27
N ASP A 15 -18.93 -7.01 6.94
CA ASP A 15 -19.41 -8.23 6.28
C ASP A 15 -18.52 -9.43 6.66
N PRO A 16 -19.10 -10.60 6.99
CA PRO A 16 -18.35 -11.80 7.33
C PRO A 16 -17.30 -12.19 6.28
N ASP A 17 -17.61 -12.03 4.98
CA ASP A 17 -16.69 -12.40 3.91
C ASP A 17 -15.45 -11.48 3.87
N ILE A 18 -15.65 -10.19 4.18
CA ILE A 18 -14.59 -9.19 4.27
C ILE A 18 -13.78 -9.39 5.55
N HIS A 19 -14.43 -9.72 6.67
CA HIS A 19 -13.74 -10.02 7.92
C HIS A 19 -12.68 -11.10 7.72
N ASP A 20 -13.04 -12.22 7.09
CA ASP A 20 -12.11 -13.32 6.85
C ASP A 20 -10.97 -12.92 5.90
N LYS A 21 -11.28 -12.14 4.86
CA LYS A 21 -10.26 -11.58 3.94
C LYS A 21 -9.28 -10.66 4.66
N ILE A 22 -9.74 -9.84 5.61
CA ILE A 22 -8.89 -8.96 6.42
C ILE A 22 -7.95 -9.80 7.28
N LEU A 23 -8.45 -10.85 7.94
CA LEU A 23 -7.63 -11.74 8.76
C LEU A 23 -6.52 -12.40 7.93
N VAL A 24 -6.86 -12.93 6.76
CA VAL A 24 -5.90 -13.55 5.85
C VAL A 24 -4.86 -12.55 5.36
N ALA A 25 -5.28 -11.34 4.98
CA ALA A 25 -4.39 -10.30 4.50
C ALA A 25 -3.42 -9.80 5.59
N ALA A 26 -3.93 -9.54 6.79
CA ALA A 26 -3.11 -9.14 7.93
C ALA A 26 -2.08 -10.23 8.31
N ALA A 27 -2.49 -11.51 8.31
CA ALA A 27 -1.60 -12.63 8.56
C ALA A 27 -0.52 -12.78 7.49
N ARG A 28 -0.89 -12.65 6.20
CA ARG A 28 0.04 -12.66 5.07
C ARG A 28 1.08 -11.55 5.18
N ASP A 29 0.64 -10.36 5.58
CA ASP A 29 1.50 -9.17 5.71
C ASP A 29 2.23 -9.12 7.06
N LYS A 30 1.99 -10.11 7.95
CA LYS A 30 2.59 -10.25 9.29
C LYS A 30 2.36 -9.04 10.20
N VAL A 31 1.18 -8.44 10.12
CA VAL A 31 0.76 -7.28 10.91
C VAL A 31 -0.54 -7.57 11.66
N SER A 32 -0.86 -6.76 12.65
CA SER A 32 -2.18 -6.83 13.29
C SER A 32 -3.29 -6.36 12.33
N VAL A 33 -4.52 -6.81 12.58
CA VAL A 33 -5.71 -6.36 11.84
C VAL A 33 -5.87 -4.84 11.86
N SER A 34 -5.66 -4.20 13.02
CA SER A 34 -5.76 -2.74 13.13
C SER A 34 -4.68 -2.00 12.33
N ALA A 35 -3.45 -2.52 12.30
CA ALA A 35 -2.37 -1.95 11.50
C ALA A 35 -2.63 -2.13 10.00
N TRP A 36 -3.10 -3.32 9.61
CA TRP A 36 -3.49 -3.60 8.22
C TRP A 36 -4.61 -2.66 7.78
N MET A 37 -5.71 -2.60 8.54
CA MET A 37 -6.85 -1.71 8.27
C MET A 37 -6.45 -0.24 8.20
N THR A 38 -5.57 0.22 9.09
CA THR A 38 -5.08 1.61 9.08
C THR A 38 -4.35 1.92 7.78
N THR A 39 -3.46 1.03 7.35
CA THR A 39 -2.71 1.18 6.10
C THR A 39 -3.63 1.13 4.88
N SER A 40 -4.50 0.12 4.79
CA SER A 40 -5.44 -0.02 3.69
C SER A 40 -6.42 1.16 3.59
N THR A 41 -6.88 1.66 4.74
CA THR A 41 -7.76 2.85 4.79
C THR A 41 -7.01 4.09 4.35
N ARG A 42 -5.77 4.29 4.80
CA ARG A 42 -4.91 5.40 4.36
C ARG A 42 -4.72 5.40 2.85
N GLU A 43 -4.41 4.25 2.26
CA GLU A 43 -4.25 4.10 0.81
C GLU A 43 -5.55 4.38 0.06
N ALA A 44 -6.70 3.91 0.57
CA ALA A 44 -8.00 4.19 -0.02
C ALA A 44 -8.33 5.69 0.00
N LEU A 45 -8.07 6.37 1.11
CA LEU A 45 -8.25 7.82 1.24
C LEU A 45 -7.32 8.60 0.32
N GLN A 46 -6.04 8.21 0.23
CA GLN A 46 -5.08 8.84 -0.67
C GLN A 46 -5.49 8.70 -2.14
N ARG A 47 -5.99 7.53 -2.56
CA ARG A 47 -6.52 7.33 -3.91
C ARG A 47 -7.71 8.25 -4.19
N ARG A 48 -8.65 8.37 -3.24
CA ARG A 48 -9.81 9.27 -3.38
C ARG A 48 -9.37 10.73 -3.50
N ALA A 49 -8.44 11.17 -2.65
CA ALA A 49 -7.90 12.53 -2.71
C ALA A 49 -7.17 12.80 -4.04
N GLY A 50 -6.36 11.84 -4.51
CA GLY A 50 -5.67 11.95 -5.80
C GLY A 50 -6.64 12.06 -6.97
N LEU A 51 -7.69 11.24 -7.02
CA LEU A 51 -8.71 11.33 -8.06
C LEU A 51 -9.47 12.65 -8.03
N ALA A 52 -9.78 13.17 -6.83
CA ALA A 52 -10.40 14.48 -6.68
C ALA A 52 -9.49 15.61 -7.20
N ALA A 53 -8.18 15.54 -6.93
CA ALA A 53 -7.21 16.50 -7.45
C ALA A 53 -7.11 16.44 -8.98
N VAL A 54 -7.08 15.25 -9.58
CA VAL A 54 -7.10 15.06 -11.05
C VAL A 54 -8.37 15.65 -11.66
N ALA A 55 -9.53 15.41 -11.04
CA ALA A 55 -10.80 15.98 -11.51
C ALA A 55 -10.80 17.51 -11.42
N LEU A 56 -10.26 18.09 -10.35
CA LEU A 56 -10.11 19.55 -10.20
C LEU A 56 -9.19 20.12 -11.28
N TRP A 57 -8.03 19.48 -11.50
CA TRP A 57 -7.10 19.89 -12.55
C TRP A 57 -7.77 19.87 -13.93
N GLY A 58 -8.51 18.82 -14.24
CA GLY A 58 -9.22 18.69 -15.53
C GLY A 58 -10.32 19.74 -15.74
N LYS A 59 -10.95 20.23 -14.65
CA LYS A 59 -11.88 21.37 -14.74
C LYS A 59 -11.16 22.67 -15.11
N GLN A 60 -9.91 22.83 -14.70
CA GLN A 60 -9.11 24.04 -14.94
C GLN A 60 -8.40 24.03 -16.30
N HIS A 61 -7.95 22.85 -16.76
CA HIS A 61 -7.05 22.72 -17.93
C HIS A 61 -7.67 21.97 -19.11
N GLY A 62 -8.87 21.41 -18.94
CA GLY A 62 -9.52 20.57 -19.93
C GLY A 62 -9.26 19.07 -19.73
N ARG A 63 -9.88 18.25 -20.57
CA ARG A 63 -9.75 16.79 -20.51
C ARG A 63 -8.38 16.36 -21.03
N PHE A 64 -7.78 15.36 -20.38
CA PHE A 64 -6.59 14.69 -20.92
C PHE A 64 -6.87 14.09 -22.29
N THR A 65 -5.92 14.24 -23.20
CA THR A 65 -5.99 13.63 -24.53
C THR A 65 -5.68 12.13 -24.43
N GLN A 66 -6.01 11.40 -25.49
CA GLN A 66 -5.72 9.96 -25.53
C GLN A 66 -4.21 9.70 -25.56
N GLU A 67 -3.45 10.57 -26.20
CA GLU A 67 -1.98 10.54 -26.27
C GLU A 67 -1.37 10.70 -24.88
N GLU A 68 -1.83 11.69 -24.11
CA GLU A 68 -1.40 11.92 -22.72
C GLU A 68 -1.71 10.74 -21.81
N MET A 69 -2.92 10.16 -21.94
CA MET A 69 -3.30 8.97 -21.20
C MET A 69 -2.44 7.75 -21.57
N ASN A 70 -2.06 7.60 -22.84
CA ASN A 70 -1.17 6.55 -23.30
C ASN A 70 0.28 6.73 -22.77
N GLU A 71 0.78 7.96 -22.74
CA GLU A 71 2.06 8.31 -22.10
C GLU A 71 2.04 7.95 -20.61
N ALA A 72 1.01 8.38 -19.88
CA ALA A 72 0.85 8.09 -18.46
C ALA A 72 0.84 6.56 -18.17
N ARG A 73 0.16 5.77 -19.01
CA ARG A 73 0.18 4.30 -18.92
C ARG A 73 1.58 3.72 -19.12
N ARG A 74 2.34 4.22 -20.09
CA ARG A 74 3.72 3.77 -20.35
C ARG A 74 4.62 4.04 -19.15
N ILE A 75 4.55 5.24 -18.59
CA ILE A 75 5.32 5.63 -17.40
C ILE A 75 4.96 4.73 -16.21
N LEU A 76 3.66 4.49 -15.97
CA LEU A 76 3.20 3.61 -14.89
C LEU A 76 3.72 2.18 -15.05
N LEU A 77 3.61 1.60 -16.24
CA LEU A 77 4.10 0.25 -16.52
C LEU A 77 5.62 0.14 -16.34
N ALA A 78 6.38 1.15 -16.77
CA ALA A 78 7.82 1.20 -16.54
C ALA A 78 8.13 1.20 -15.03
N ARG A 79 7.45 2.05 -14.25
CA ARG A 79 7.66 2.13 -12.80
C ARG A 79 7.33 0.82 -12.07
N LEU A 80 6.22 0.17 -12.44
CA LEU A 80 5.84 -1.14 -11.87
C LEU A 80 6.85 -2.26 -12.18
N ARG A 81 7.50 -2.21 -13.35
CA ARG A 81 8.58 -3.14 -13.69
C ARG A 81 9.81 -2.94 -12.81
N HIS A 82 10.15 -1.69 -12.50
CA HIS A 82 11.29 -1.37 -11.63
C HIS A 82 11.06 -1.79 -10.18
N THR A 83 9.86 -1.57 -9.62
CA THR A 83 9.54 -2.00 -8.25
C THR A 83 9.57 -3.53 -8.10
N LYS A 84 9.10 -4.28 -9.11
CA LYS A 84 9.17 -5.75 -9.12
C LYS A 84 10.60 -6.29 -9.14
N ARG A 85 11.53 -5.62 -9.85
CA ARG A 85 12.95 -6.02 -9.90
C ARG A 85 13.71 -5.67 -8.61
N GLY A 86 13.38 -4.55 -7.95
CA GLY A 86 13.99 -4.15 -6.67
C GLY A 86 13.67 -5.09 -5.51
N GLY A 87 12.47 -5.70 -5.50
CA GLY A 87 12.05 -6.65 -4.47
C GLY A 87 12.79 -8.00 -4.48
N SER A 88 13.40 -8.40 -5.61
CA SER A 88 14.15 -9.66 -5.71
C SER A 88 15.60 -9.57 -5.23
N SER A 89 16.16 -8.37 -5.04
CA SER A 89 17.58 -8.20 -4.70
C SER A 89 17.89 -8.26 -3.19
N VAL A 90 16.88 -8.13 -2.32
CA VAL A 90 17.08 -8.11 -0.85
C VAL A 90 17.33 -9.51 -0.25
N LYS A 91 17.18 -10.59 -1.01
CA LYS A 91 17.25 -11.97 -0.50
C LYS A 91 18.60 -12.70 -0.69
N ARG A 92 19.72 -11.98 -0.80
CA ARG A 92 21.04 -12.61 -0.99
C ARG A 92 22.16 -11.94 -0.18
N LYS A 93 22.02 -11.84 1.15
CA LYS A 93 23.17 -11.54 2.04
C LYS A 93 22.97 -11.93 3.52
N GLN A 94 22.50 -13.14 3.81
CA GLN A 94 22.66 -13.75 5.14
C GLN A 94 22.83 -15.27 5.00
N ARG A 95 23.98 -15.73 4.50
CA ARG A 95 24.36 -17.14 4.61
C ARG A 95 25.86 -17.40 4.46
N ILE A 96 26.71 -16.66 5.16
CA ILE A 96 28.12 -17.01 5.42
C ILE A 96 28.45 -16.23 6.71
N SER A 97 28.63 -16.81 7.90
CA SER A 97 29.62 -17.82 8.29
C SER A 97 29.23 -18.49 9.62
N LEU A 98 29.19 -19.82 9.64
CA LEU A 98 29.32 -20.64 10.87
C LEU A 98 30.56 -21.52 10.65
N THR A 99 31.67 -21.15 11.27
CA THR A 99 32.86 -22.00 11.42
C THR A 99 32.74 -22.77 12.73
N PRO A 100 32.90 -24.10 12.76
CA PRO A 100 32.95 -24.84 14.02
C PRO A 100 34.35 -24.70 14.66
N LEU A 101 34.36 -24.62 15.99
CA LEU A 101 35.56 -24.68 16.83
C LEU A 101 36.21 -26.07 16.75
N SER A 102 37.53 -26.11 16.70
CA SER A 102 38.37 -27.20 17.23
C SER A 102 39.30 -26.61 18.27
#